data_AF-A0A7R7WGW6-F1
#
_entry.id   AF-A0A7R7WGW6-F1
#
_cell.length_a   1.000
_cell.length_b   1.000
_cell.length_c   1.000
_cell.angle_alpha   90.00
_cell.angle_beta   90.00
_cell.angle_gamma   90.00
#
_symmetry.space_group_name_H-M   'P 1'
#
loop_
_entity.id
_entity.type
_entity.pdbx_description
1 polymer ?
#
loop_
_entity_poly.entity_id
_entity_poly.type
_entity_poly.pdbx_seq_one_letter_code
_entity_poly.pdbx_strand_id
1 'polypeptide(L)'
;MSATKYVYGCSMREGNFATTHNSCFKIDSLVKVNVESILRKGLDNPPSQVHGCVDTRSIHEIINSEDPHDPIKVFALPPRHYAQECSFVPRKDGVSEDDGWLVTYVFDESWLDDRGDPLPDAHSELWIIDAVSMKEVVGRVVLPQRVPYGMHGSWFSEEEILNQRGVHHYRNE
;
A
#
# COMPACT_ATOMS: atom_id res chain seq x y z
N MET A 1 -1.34 -15.79 17.73
CA MET A 1 -1.03 -14.54 17.01
C MET A 1 -0.60 -13.52 18.05
N SER A 2 0.56 -12.89 17.87
CA SER A 2 0.94 -11.72 18.66
C SER A 2 0.13 -10.50 18.20
N ALA A 3 0.05 -9.46 19.04
CA ALA A 3 -0.54 -8.20 18.63
C ALA A 3 0.30 -7.57 17.51
N THR A 4 -0.36 -7.12 16.43
CA THR A 4 0.26 -6.40 15.31
C THR A 4 0.51 -4.95 15.70
N LYS A 5 1.75 -4.48 15.52
CA LYS A 5 2.13 -3.09 15.76
C LYS A 5 1.95 -2.23 14.52
N TYR A 6 2.20 -2.76 13.33
CA TYR A 6 2.16 -1.99 12.09
C TYR A 6 1.11 -2.49 11.11
N VAL A 7 0.35 -1.57 10.53
CA VAL A 7 -0.61 -1.84 9.47
C VAL A 7 -0.29 -0.97 8.26
N TYR A 8 -0.42 -1.55 7.08
CA TYR A 8 -0.26 -0.85 5.81
C TYR A 8 -1.60 -0.72 5.10
N GLY A 9 -1.78 0.34 4.33
CA GLY A 9 -3.01 0.57 3.60
C GLY A 9 -2.84 1.56 2.44
N CYS A 10 -3.89 1.65 1.64
CA CYS A 10 -3.98 2.53 0.49
C CYS A 10 -4.73 3.80 0.85
N SER A 11 -4.27 4.95 0.35
CA SER A 11 -4.91 6.24 0.56
C SER A 11 -4.80 7.12 -0.68
N MET A 12 -5.37 8.32 -0.57
CA MET A 12 -5.37 9.34 -1.62
C MET A 12 -4.99 10.69 -1.01
N ARG A 13 -4.21 11.49 -1.73
CA ARG A 13 -3.92 12.88 -1.33
C ARG A 13 -5.14 13.80 -1.46
N GLU A 14 -6.00 13.49 -2.42
CA GLU A 14 -7.21 14.26 -2.71
C GLU A 14 -8.46 13.38 -2.66
N GLY A 15 -9.57 13.99 -2.23
CA GLY A 15 -10.86 13.32 -2.12
C GLY A 15 -11.10 12.61 -0.79
N ASN A 16 -12.31 12.07 -0.65
CA ASN A 16 -12.74 11.29 0.52
C ASN A 16 -13.75 10.24 0.07
N PHE A 17 -13.55 8.99 0.46
CA PHE A 17 -14.47 7.88 0.16
C PHE A 17 -15.93 8.17 0.57
N ALA A 18 -16.16 9.01 1.60
CA ALA A 18 -17.49 9.30 2.11
C ALA A 18 -18.26 10.42 1.36
N THR A 19 -17.58 11.31 0.65
CA THR A 19 -18.22 12.55 0.12
C THR A 19 -18.12 12.70 -1.40
N THR A 20 -17.25 11.94 -2.05
CA THR A 20 -17.07 12.02 -3.50
C THR A 20 -17.98 11.02 -4.21
N HIS A 21 -18.89 11.51 -5.08
CA HIS A 21 -19.65 10.69 -6.03
C HIS A 21 -18.78 10.21 -7.22
N ASN A 22 -17.45 10.32 -7.11
CA ASN A 22 -16.54 9.85 -8.14
C ASN A 22 -16.46 8.32 -8.08
N SER A 23 -16.80 7.69 -9.19
CA SER A 23 -16.77 6.23 -9.36
C SER A 23 -15.35 5.64 -9.49
N CYS A 24 -14.30 6.46 -9.42
CA CYS A 24 -12.93 6.02 -9.68
C CYS A 24 -11.97 6.65 -8.65
N PHE A 25 -11.73 5.91 -7.57
CA PHE A 25 -10.69 6.24 -6.59
C PHE A 25 -9.35 5.73 -7.11
N LYS A 26 -8.34 6.58 -7.12
CA LYS A 26 -6.99 6.21 -7.56
C LYS A 26 -6.03 6.34 -6.40
N ILE A 27 -5.36 5.24 -6.08
CA ILE A 27 -4.46 5.16 -4.93
C ILE A 27 -3.16 5.86 -5.33
N ASP A 28 -2.94 7.07 -4.85
CA ASP A 28 -1.70 7.83 -5.08
C ASP A 28 -0.85 7.95 -3.81
N SER A 29 -1.21 7.22 -2.75
CA SER A 29 -0.49 7.16 -1.48
C SER A 29 -0.57 5.78 -0.85
N LEU A 30 0.56 5.28 -0.34
CA LEU A 30 0.60 4.14 0.57
C LEU A 30 0.86 4.63 1.98
N VAL A 31 0.18 4.05 2.96
CA VAL A 31 0.22 4.51 4.36
C VAL A 31 0.72 3.37 5.23
N LYS A 32 1.59 3.70 6.18
CA LYS A 32 1.99 2.85 7.29
C LYS A 32 1.52 3.49 8.59
N VAL A 33 0.90 2.70 9.45
CA VAL A 33 0.41 3.12 10.75
C VAL A 33 1.02 2.25 11.85
N ASN A 34 1.68 2.87 12.81
CA ASN A 34 2.01 2.28 14.11
C ASN A 34 0.75 2.29 14.98
N VAL A 35 -0.03 1.22 14.89
CA VAL A 35 -1.33 1.08 15.55
C VAL A 35 -1.19 1.15 17.06
N GLU A 36 -0.13 0.59 17.62
CA GLU A 36 0.12 0.66 19.07
C GLU A 36 0.25 2.10 19.55
N SER A 37 1.01 2.95 18.84
CA SER A 37 1.15 4.37 19.18
C SER A 37 -0.17 5.14 19.03
N ILE A 38 -0.95 4.85 17.98
CA ILE A 38 -2.26 5.48 17.79
C ILE A 38 -3.24 5.06 18.90
N LEU A 39 -3.28 3.77 19.26
CA LEU A 39 -4.15 3.30 20.34
C LEU A 39 -3.79 3.92 21.68
N ARG A 40 -2.50 4.04 22.01
CA ARG A 40 -2.06 4.72 23.24
C ARG A 40 -2.54 6.17 23.29
N LYS A 41 -2.35 6.94 22.20
CA LYS A 41 -2.85 8.31 22.08
C LYS A 41 -4.38 8.38 22.27
N GLY A 42 -5.11 7.44 21.68
CA GLY A 42 -6.58 7.36 21.81
C GLY A 42 -7.05 6.93 23.20
N LEU A 43 -6.26 6.20 23.97
CA LEU A 43 -6.57 5.87 25.37
C LEU A 43 -6.31 7.07 26.30
N ASP A 44 -5.23 7.81 26.05
CA ASP A 44 -4.87 9.00 26.82
C ASP A 44 -5.84 10.17 26.56
N ASN A 45 -6.31 10.30 25.31
CA ASN A 45 -7.30 11.30 24.90
C ASN A 45 -8.38 10.68 24.01
N PRO A 46 -9.41 10.05 24.62
CA PRO A 46 -10.46 9.36 23.90
C PRO A 46 -11.23 10.26 22.92
N PRO A 47 -11.24 9.94 21.61
CA PRO A 47 -12.05 10.67 20.65
C PRO A 47 -13.55 10.33 20.85
N SER A 48 -14.45 11.13 20.26
CA SER A 48 -15.88 10.79 20.27
C SER A 48 -16.15 9.48 19.52
N GLN A 49 -17.06 8.65 20.05
CA GLN A 49 -17.24 7.26 19.60
C GLN A 49 -17.62 7.08 18.13
N VAL A 50 -18.29 8.07 17.51
CA VAL A 50 -18.90 7.92 16.18
C VAL A 50 -18.16 8.69 15.09
N HIS A 51 -17.65 9.89 15.42
CA HIS A 51 -17.04 10.79 14.44
C HIS A 51 -15.64 11.23 14.84
N GLY A 52 -15.19 10.84 16.03
CA GLY A 52 -13.89 11.22 16.53
C GLY A 52 -12.78 10.42 15.85
N CYS A 53 -11.66 11.08 15.63
CA CYS A 53 -10.44 10.47 15.14
C CYS A 53 -9.30 10.80 16.11
N VAL A 54 -8.38 9.86 16.31
CA VAL A 54 -7.21 10.07 17.18
C VAL A 54 -6.20 11.03 16.54
N ASP A 55 -6.01 10.90 15.22
CA ASP A 55 -5.16 11.80 14.44
C ASP A 55 -6.03 12.55 13.43
N THR A 56 -6.17 13.86 13.61
CA THR A 56 -7.03 14.72 12.78
C THR A 56 -6.26 15.46 11.69
N ARG A 57 -4.94 15.19 11.54
CA ARG A 57 -4.13 15.81 10.50
C ARG A 57 -4.58 15.34 9.12
N SER A 58 -4.49 16.23 8.14
CA SER A 58 -4.62 15.91 6.74
C SER A 58 -3.43 15.04 6.28
N ILE A 59 -3.63 14.29 5.20
CA ILE A 59 -2.55 13.52 4.58
C ILE A 59 -1.36 14.41 4.16
N HIS A 60 -1.62 15.66 3.78
CA HIS A 60 -0.57 16.64 3.46
C HIS A 60 0.27 17.01 4.69
N GLU A 61 -0.36 17.21 5.85
CA GLU A 61 0.38 17.46 7.10
C GLU A 61 1.21 16.24 7.52
N ILE A 62 0.72 15.02 7.28
CA ILE A 62 1.46 13.78 7.57
C ILE A 62 2.64 13.60 6.60
N ILE A 63 2.44 13.83 5.30
CA ILE A 63 3.51 13.76 4.29
C ILE A 63 4.64 14.75 4.62
N ASN A 64 4.30 15.94 5.10
CA ASN A 64 5.28 16.98 5.45
C ASN A 64 5.80 16.87 6.90
N SER A 65 5.50 15.77 7.60
CA SER A 65 6.00 15.56 8.97
C SER A 65 7.50 15.23 8.96
N GLU A 66 8.28 16.02 9.70
CA GLU A 66 9.71 15.78 9.92
C GLU A 66 9.99 14.92 11.17
N ASP A 67 8.94 14.47 11.87
CA ASP A 67 9.10 13.59 13.04
C ASP A 67 9.49 12.17 12.60
N PRO A 68 10.72 11.70 12.89
CA PRO A 68 11.14 10.34 12.53
C PRO A 68 10.33 9.24 13.26
N HIS A 69 9.63 9.61 14.34
CA HIS A 69 8.80 8.74 15.15
C HIS A 69 7.30 8.98 14.95
N ASP A 70 6.92 9.70 13.89
CA ASP A 70 5.51 9.87 13.53
C ASP A 70 4.84 8.50 13.43
N PRO A 71 3.73 8.26 14.16
CA PRO A 71 3.02 7.00 14.10
C PRO A 71 2.40 6.73 12.73
N ILE A 72 2.24 7.74 11.88
CA ILE A 72 1.73 7.58 10.52
C ILE A 72 2.80 8.06 9.53
N LYS A 73 3.16 7.20 8.59
CA LYS A 73 4.06 7.54 7.49
C LYS A 73 3.34 7.32 6.16
N VAL A 74 3.58 8.22 5.21
CA VAL A 74 2.94 8.17 3.89
C VAL A 74 4.01 8.17 2.82
N PHE A 75 3.96 7.18 1.95
CA PHE A 75 4.69 7.18 0.68
C PHE A 75 3.77 7.75 -0.40
N ALA A 76 4.01 9.00 -0.79
CA ALA A 76 3.26 9.65 -1.87
C ALA A 76 3.84 9.25 -3.23
N LEU A 77 3.00 8.76 -4.13
CA LEU A 77 3.42 8.43 -5.49
C LEU A 77 3.68 9.72 -6.31
N PRO A 78 4.57 9.66 -7.31
CA PRO A 78 4.75 10.75 -8.25
C PRO A 78 3.44 11.12 -8.94
N PRO A 79 3.34 12.33 -9.51
CA PRO A 79 2.16 12.72 -10.29
C PRO A 79 1.82 11.67 -11.36
N ARG A 80 0.52 11.40 -11.54
CA ARG A 80 -0.06 10.43 -12.48
C ARG A 80 0.29 8.96 -12.24
N HIS A 81 1.04 8.64 -11.19
CA HIS A 81 1.34 7.26 -10.80
C HIS A 81 0.33 6.80 -9.76
N TYR A 82 -0.27 5.64 -10.01
CA TYR A 82 -1.26 5.07 -9.11
C TYR A 82 -0.92 3.62 -8.78
N ALA A 83 -0.95 3.31 -7.49
CA ALA A 83 -0.66 1.99 -6.95
C ALA A 83 -1.90 1.09 -6.93
N GLN A 84 -1.66 -0.19 -6.71
CA GLN A 84 -2.65 -1.17 -6.28
C GLN A 84 -2.45 -1.50 -4.79
N GLU A 85 -3.22 -2.46 -4.26
CA GLU A 85 -2.97 -2.99 -2.92
C GLU A 85 -1.50 -3.43 -2.78
N CYS A 86 -0.85 -2.96 -1.71
CA CYS A 86 0.51 -3.38 -1.39
C CYS A 86 0.52 -4.64 -0.51
N SER A 87 1.50 -5.51 -0.74
CA SER A 87 1.81 -6.62 0.16
C SER A 87 3.10 -6.33 0.92
N PHE A 88 3.12 -6.63 2.22
CA PHE A 88 4.34 -6.59 3.01
C PHE A 88 5.15 -7.89 2.81
N VAL A 89 6.45 -7.74 2.57
CA VAL A 89 7.41 -8.84 2.44
C VAL A 89 8.48 -8.66 3.51
N PRO A 90 8.58 -9.56 4.51
CA PRO A 90 9.54 -9.43 5.58
C PRO A 90 10.97 -9.62 5.08
N ARG A 91 11.90 -8.86 5.66
CA ARG A 91 13.33 -9.09 5.47
C ARG A 91 13.73 -10.39 6.14
N LYS A 92 14.55 -11.18 5.46
CA LYS A 92 15.21 -12.33 6.08
C LYS A 92 16.05 -11.85 7.27
N ASP A 93 15.85 -12.46 8.43
CA ASP A 93 16.52 -12.09 9.68
C ASP A 93 16.23 -10.62 10.12
N GLY A 94 15.05 -10.10 9.77
CA GLY A 94 14.63 -8.74 10.12
C GLY A 94 14.61 -8.48 11.63
N VAL A 95 14.93 -7.24 12.02
CA VAL A 95 15.12 -6.85 13.43
C VAL A 95 13.89 -6.24 14.09
N SER A 96 12.85 -5.93 13.30
CA SER A 96 11.56 -5.41 13.76
C SER A 96 10.40 -5.93 12.90
N GLU A 97 9.16 -5.83 13.40
CA GLU A 97 7.95 -6.32 12.70
C GLU A 97 7.78 -5.70 11.30
N ASP A 98 8.17 -4.44 11.13
CA ASP A 98 8.11 -3.67 9.89
C ASP A 98 9.40 -3.72 9.05
N ASP A 99 10.41 -4.49 9.48
CA ASP A 99 11.66 -4.64 8.74
C ASP A 99 11.46 -5.50 7.50
N GLY A 100 11.30 -4.82 6.37
CA GLY A 100 10.96 -5.46 5.11
C GLY A 100 10.59 -4.43 4.05
N TRP A 101 9.78 -4.86 3.11
CA TRP A 101 9.40 -4.08 1.94
C TRP A 101 7.90 -4.11 1.70
N LEU A 102 7.38 -3.04 1.10
CA LEU A 102 6.09 -3.09 0.42
C LEU A 102 6.33 -3.36 -1.05
N VAL A 103 5.59 -4.33 -1.59
CA VAL A 103 5.53 -4.60 -3.03
C VAL A 103 4.15 -4.23 -3.55
N THR A 104 4.09 -3.45 -4.64
CA THR A 104 2.82 -3.06 -5.27
C THR A 104 3.00 -2.84 -6.77
N TYR A 105 1.95 -3.10 -7.54
CA TYR A 105 1.89 -2.67 -8.94
C TYR A 105 1.59 -1.18 -9.01
N VAL A 106 2.33 -0.47 -9.86
CA VAL A 106 2.15 0.95 -10.15
C VAL A 106 1.92 1.12 -11.63
N PHE A 107 0.95 1.96 -11.98
CA PHE A 107 0.70 2.36 -13.36
C PHE A 107 0.84 3.88 -13.49
N ASP A 108 1.64 4.33 -14.46
CA ASP A 108 1.70 5.73 -14.87
C ASP A 108 0.64 5.99 -15.93
N GLU A 109 -0.39 6.75 -15.56
CA GLU A 109 -1.45 7.11 -16.49
C GLU A 109 -1.03 8.17 -17.52
N SER A 110 0.24 8.56 -17.59
CA SER A 110 0.83 9.18 -18.78
C SER A 110 0.72 8.29 -20.03
N TRP A 111 0.55 6.98 -19.82
CA TRP A 111 0.33 5.99 -20.87
C TRP A 111 -1.14 5.80 -21.29
N LEU A 112 -2.06 6.66 -20.83
CA LEU A 112 -3.45 6.66 -21.29
C LEU A 112 -3.70 7.82 -22.26
N ASP A 113 -4.55 7.58 -23.26
CA ASP A 113 -5.08 8.63 -24.12
C ASP A 113 -6.23 9.41 -23.45
N ASP A 114 -6.79 10.41 -24.15
CA ASP A 114 -7.88 11.25 -23.65
C ASP A 114 -9.18 10.47 -23.36
N ARG A 115 -9.32 9.24 -23.87
CA ARG A 115 -10.47 8.35 -23.61
C ARG A 115 -10.21 7.42 -22.43
N GLY A 116 -8.98 7.40 -21.90
CA GLY A 116 -8.55 6.48 -20.86
C GLY A 116 -8.10 5.12 -21.39
N ASP A 117 -7.94 4.99 -22.71
CA ASP A 117 -7.44 3.77 -23.33
C ASP A 117 -5.90 3.72 -23.27
N PRO A 118 -5.30 2.55 -23.01
CA PRO A 118 -3.85 2.43 -22.95
C PRO A 118 -3.21 2.60 -24.33
N LEU A 119 -2.12 3.38 -24.38
CA LEU A 119 -1.25 3.46 -25.55
C LEU A 119 -0.62 2.09 -25.87
N PRO A 120 -0.17 1.83 -27.11
CA PRO A 120 0.36 0.52 -27.52
C PRO A 120 1.50 -0.03 -26.62
N ASP A 121 2.35 0.85 -26.10
CA ASP A 121 3.51 0.49 -25.27
C ASP A 121 3.25 0.68 -23.76
N ALA A 122 1.99 0.86 -23.37
CA ALA A 122 1.60 1.04 -21.97
C ALA A 122 2.01 -0.17 -21.13
N HIS A 123 2.79 0.10 -20.08
CA HIS A 123 3.27 -0.90 -19.15
C HIS A 123 3.07 -0.46 -17.70
N SER A 124 3.02 -1.45 -16.81
CA SER A 124 3.05 -1.23 -15.37
C SER A 124 4.44 -1.56 -14.83
N GLU A 125 4.72 -1.11 -13.62
CA GLU A 125 5.90 -1.49 -12.87
C GLU A 125 5.49 -2.18 -11.57
N LEU A 126 6.30 -3.11 -11.07
CA LEU A 126 6.23 -3.57 -9.68
C LEU A 126 7.27 -2.76 -8.89
N TRP A 127 6.81 -1.99 -7.91
CA TRP A 127 7.66 -1.20 -7.05
C TRP A 127 7.96 -1.94 -5.75
N ILE A 128 9.20 -1.84 -5.31
CA ILE A 128 9.70 -2.34 -4.03
C ILE A 128 10.06 -1.13 -3.19
N ILE A 129 9.32 -0.90 -2.11
CA ILE A 129 9.41 0.30 -1.26
C ILE A 129 9.93 -0.12 0.11
N ASP A 130 10.86 0.63 0.67
CA ASP A 130 11.34 0.39 2.04
C ASP A 130 10.19 0.62 3.06
N ALA A 131 9.80 -0.45 3.76
CA ALA A 131 8.62 -0.41 4.62
C ALA A 131 8.89 0.29 5.97
N VAL A 132 10.16 0.49 6.36
CA VAL A 132 10.54 1.12 7.63
C VAL A 132 10.41 2.65 7.53
N SER A 133 11.08 3.23 6.54
CA SER A 133 11.13 4.66 6.26
C SER A 133 9.90 5.16 5.50
N MET A 134 9.33 4.34 4.60
CA MET A 134 8.28 4.76 3.66
C MET A 134 8.70 5.95 2.78
N LYS A 135 10.00 6.10 2.48
CA LYS A 135 10.53 7.23 1.70
C LYS A 135 11.11 6.85 0.34
N GLU A 136 11.58 5.62 0.18
CA GLU A 136 12.40 5.24 -0.96
C GLU A 136 11.86 4.03 -1.70
N VAL A 137 11.90 4.11 -3.04
CA VAL A 137 11.75 2.95 -3.92
C VAL A 137 13.13 2.32 -4.08
N VAL A 138 13.34 1.18 -3.43
CA VAL A 138 14.63 0.47 -3.45
C VAL A 138 14.79 -0.41 -4.69
N GLY A 139 13.71 -0.65 -5.43
CA GLY A 139 13.74 -1.40 -6.67
C GLY A 139 12.46 -1.23 -7.50
N ARG A 140 12.60 -1.37 -8.82
CA ARG A 140 11.47 -1.35 -9.77
C ARG A 140 11.66 -2.47 -10.77
N VAL A 141 10.59 -3.19 -11.08
CA VAL A 141 10.54 -4.19 -12.14
C VAL A 141 9.57 -3.69 -13.20
N VAL A 142 10.08 -3.38 -14.39
CA VAL A 142 9.26 -3.01 -15.55
C VAL A 142 8.57 -4.25 -16.08
N LEU A 143 7.25 -4.21 -16.20
CA LEU A 143 6.46 -5.32 -16.73
C LEU A 143 6.29 -5.15 -18.25
N PRO A 144 6.16 -6.25 -19.02
CA PRO A 144 6.01 -6.16 -20.46
C PRO A 144 4.65 -5.60 -20.92
N GLN A 145 3.69 -5.46 -20.01
CA GLN A 145 2.33 -5.00 -20.30
C GLN A 145 1.72 -4.30 -19.08
N ARG A 146 0.68 -3.50 -19.33
CA ARG A 146 -0.15 -2.90 -18.28
C ARG A 146 -0.82 -3.98 -17.44
N VAL A 147 -0.73 -3.84 -16.12
CA VAL A 147 -1.55 -4.56 -15.14
C VAL A 147 -2.78 -3.70 -14.82
N PRO A 148 -4.01 -4.12 -15.19
CA PRO A 148 -5.22 -3.38 -14.83
C PRO A 148 -5.41 -3.30 -13.31
N TYR A 149 -6.09 -2.25 -12.83
CA TYR A 149 -6.42 -2.09 -11.40
C TYR A 149 -7.18 -3.31 -10.87
N GLY A 150 -6.57 -4.00 -9.90
CA GLY A 150 -7.09 -5.21 -9.29
C GLY A 150 -7.64 -4.98 -7.88
N MET A 151 -7.97 -6.09 -7.22
CA MET A 151 -8.36 -6.12 -5.81
C MET A 151 -7.17 -6.60 -4.96
N HIS A 152 -7.23 -7.83 -4.46
CA HIS A 152 -6.29 -8.31 -3.48
C HIS A 152 -5.11 -9.07 -4.09
N GLY A 153 -3.95 -8.93 -3.45
CA GLY A 153 -2.74 -9.67 -3.72
C GLY A 153 -2.32 -10.57 -2.55
N SER A 154 -1.43 -11.51 -2.80
CA SER A 154 -0.78 -12.29 -1.75
C SER A 154 0.66 -12.59 -2.14
N TRP A 155 1.54 -12.50 -1.15
CA TRP A 155 2.93 -12.93 -1.28
C TRP A 155 3.07 -14.35 -0.74
N PHE A 156 3.84 -15.17 -1.46
CA PHE A 156 4.22 -16.51 -1.03
C PHE A 156 5.73 -16.64 -1.12
N SER A 157 6.33 -17.10 -0.04
CA SER A 157 7.74 -17.45 0.03
C SER A 157 8.07 -18.66 -0.86
N GLU A 158 9.35 -18.78 -1.23
CA GLU A 158 9.85 -19.96 -1.94
C GLU A 158 9.49 -21.27 -1.21
N GLU A 159 9.63 -21.29 0.11
CA GLU A 159 9.28 -22.45 0.95
C GLU A 159 7.79 -22.80 0.83
N GLU A 160 6.89 -21.82 0.87
CA GLU A 160 5.45 -22.06 0.71
C GLU A 160 5.14 -22.62 -0.69
N ILE A 161 5.80 -22.12 -1.73
CA ILE A 161 5.65 -22.62 -3.10
C ILE A 161 6.18 -24.06 -3.23
N LEU A 162 7.36 -24.35 -2.71
CA LEU A 162 7.98 -25.69 -2.78
C LEU A 162 7.20 -26.74 -1.98
N ASN A 163 6.50 -26.32 -0.92
CA ASN A 163 5.68 -27.20 -0.09
C ASN A 163 4.20 -27.29 -0.56
N GLN A 164 3.87 -26.76 -1.73
CA GLN A 164 2.54 -26.94 -2.31
C GLN A 164 2.24 -28.43 -2.55
N ARG A 165 1.03 -28.85 -2.20
CA ARG A 165 0.58 -30.21 -2.49
C ARG A 165 0.46 -30.39 -4.00
N GLY A 166 1.01 -31.48 -4.52
CA GLY A 166 0.79 -31.87 -5.90
C GLY A 166 -0.70 -32.05 -6.22
N VAL A 167 -1.10 -31.70 -7.44
CA VAL A 167 -2.47 -31.96 -7.91
C VAL A 167 -2.59 -33.44 -8.25
N HIS A 168 -3.32 -34.20 -7.43
CA HIS A 168 -3.46 -35.66 -7.62
C HIS A 168 -4.59 -36.06 -8.57
N HIS A 169 -5.68 -35.30 -8.58
CA HIS A 169 -6.82 -35.52 -9.46
C HIS A 169 -7.46 -34.19 -9.83
N TYR A 170 -7.85 -34.04 -11.09
CA TYR A 170 -8.75 -32.98 -11.53
C TYR A 170 -10.19 -33.48 -11.39
N ARG A 171 -11.12 -32.57 -11.12
CA ARG A 171 -12.54 -32.90 -11.18
C ARG A 171 -12.88 -33.03 -12.68
N ASN A 172 -13.07 -34.26 -13.15
CA ASN A 172 -13.55 -34.49 -14.51
C ASN A 172 -14.96 -33.88 -14.67
N GLU A 173 -15.22 -33.31 -15.84
CA GLU A 173 -16.54 -32.81 -16.26
C GLU A 173 -17.63 -33.89 -16.19
#